data_AF-A0A2I1G8R5-F1
#
_entry.id   AF-A0A2I1G8R5-F1
#
_cell.length_a   1.000
_cell.length_b   1.000
_cell.length_c   1.000
_cell.angle_alpha   90.00
_cell.angle_beta   90.00
_cell.angle_gamma   90.00
#
_symmetry.space_group_name_H-M   'P 1'
#
loop_
_entity.id
_entity.type
_entity.pdbx_description
1 polymer ?
#
loop_
_entity_poly.entity_id
_entity_poly.type
_entity_poly.pdbx_seq_one_letter_code
_entity_poly.pdbx_strand_id
1 'polypeptide(L)'
;MKNPYWDNAIDKFPFNANLQDIINQQLALLINPTPYLSRYSLITSTAGTGKSYMIKIITDYLTNNHKSFLLIAPTGVAAQNINGKTITF
;
A
#
# COMPACT_ATOMS: atom_id res chain seq x y z
N MET A 1 43.26 4.70 -6.98
CA MET A 1 42.19 4.89 -7.98
C MET A 1 40.86 4.92 -7.23
N LYS A 2 40.11 6.01 -7.32
CA LYS A 2 38.81 6.20 -6.62
C LYS A 2 37.70 5.43 -7.35
N ASN A 3 36.81 4.77 -6.60
CA ASN A 3 35.72 3.97 -7.17
C ASN A 3 34.51 4.87 -7.49
N PRO A 4 34.14 5.04 -8.77
CA PRO A 4 33.14 6.02 -9.22
C PRO A 4 31.70 5.73 -8.75
N TYR A 5 31.44 4.57 -8.14
CA TYR A 5 30.11 4.21 -7.65
C TYR A 5 29.84 4.69 -6.22
N TRP A 6 30.85 4.79 -5.36
CA TRP A 6 30.68 5.15 -3.95
C TRP A 6 30.82 6.65 -3.71
N ASP A 7 31.67 7.32 -4.49
CA ASP A 7 31.91 8.77 -4.32
C ASP A 7 30.67 9.62 -4.66
N ASN A 8 29.79 9.10 -5.53
CA ASN A 8 28.56 9.78 -5.93
C ASN A 8 27.37 9.52 -4.99
N ALA A 9 27.46 8.55 -4.06
CA ALA A 9 26.33 8.19 -3.21
C ALA A 9 26.08 9.21 -2.09
N ILE A 10 27.14 9.88 -1.63
CA ILE A 10 27.08 10.92 -0.59
C ILE A 10 26.48 12.22 -1.14
N ASP A 11 26.75 12.54 -2.41
CA ASP A 11 26.19 13.72 -3.08
C ASP A 11 24.76 13.49 -3.63
N LYS A 12 24.35 12.22 -3.84
CA LYS A 12 23.01 11.88 -4.37
C LYS A 12 21.88 12.01 -3.35
N PHE A 13 22.21 12.06 -2.07
CA PHE A 13 21.27 12.30 -0.98
C PHE A 13 21.82 13.43 -0.12
N PRO A 14 21.57 14.70 -0.49
CA PRO A 14 21.97 15.83 0.33
C PRO A 14 21.15 15.78 1.64
N PHE A 15 21.63 15.05 2.64
CA PHE A 15 21.20 15.22 4.02
C PHE A 15 21.84 16.49 4.57
N ASN A 16 21.50 17.63 3.97
CA ASN A 16 21.64 18.95 4.57
C ASN A 16 20.23 19.49 4.86
N ALA A 17 19.44 18.69 5.56
CA ALA A 17 18.20 19.18 6.13
C ALA A 17 18.57 19.98 7.38
N ASN A 18 18.20 21.27 7.40
CA ASN A 18 18.30 22.07 8.61
C ASN A 18 17.56 21.32 9.73
N LEU A 19 18.13 21.29 10.94
CA LEU A 19 17.49 20.62 12.08
C LEU A 19 16.06 21.15 12.31
N GLN A 20 15.83 22.42 11.98
CA GLN A 20 14.51 23.04 11.99
C GLN A 20 13.56 22.45 10.95
N ASP A 21 14.04 22.11 9.75
CA ASP A 21 13.21 21.49 8.70
C ASP A 21 12.82 20.07 9.06
N ILE A 22 13.74 19.32 9.68
CA ILE A 22 13.47 17.95 10.18
C ILE A 22 12.41 18.02 11.29
N ILE A 23 12.57 18.94 12.25
CA ILE A 23 11.62 19.13 13.34
C ILE A 23 10.26 19.57 12.78
N ASN A 24 10.22 20.54 11.86
CA ASN A 24 8.98 21.02 11.26
C ASN A 24 8.27 19.92 10.46
N GLN A 25 9.02 19.09 9.72
CA GLN A 25 8.48 17.95 8.98
C GLN A 25 7.91 16.88 9.92
N GLN A 26 8.63 16.54 11.01
CA GLN A 26 8.15 15.57 11.99
C GLN A 26 6.94 16.11 12.76
N LEU A 27 6.95 17.38 13.18
CA LEU A 27 5.81 18.02 13.84
C LEU A 27 4.58 18.10 12.93
N ALA A 28 4.76 18.34 11.63
CA ALA A 28 3.65 18.33 10.67
C ALA A 28 2.99 16.94 10.58
N LEU A 29 3.76 15.85 10.65
CA LEU A 29 3.24 14.47 10.65
C LEU A 29 2.52 14.10 11.97
N LEU A 30 2.95 14.68 13.09
CA LEU A 30 2.37 14.46 14.42
C LEU A 30 1.08 15.27 14.64
N ILE A 31 1.06 16.53 14.20
CA ILE A 31 -0.05 17.47 14.43
C ILE A 31 -1.17 17.24 13.39
N ASN A 32 -0.81 16.87 12.17
CA ASN A 32 -1.75 16.42 11.15
C ASN A 32 -1.43 14.95 10.83
N PRO A 33 -1.96 13.96 11.58
CA PRO A 33 -1.91 12.58 11.16
C PRO A 33 -2.68 12.49 9.85
N THR A 34 -1.97 12.58 8.73
CA THR A 34 -2.55 12.86 7.41
C THR A 34 -3.69 11.87 7.12
N PRO A 35 -4.95 12.32 7.03
CA PRO A 35 -6.05 11.47 6.58
C PRO A 35 -5.93 11.09 5.09
N TYR A 36 -4.87 11.56 4.43
CA TYR A 36 -4.59 11.40 3.00
C TYR A 36 -3.62 10.26 2.67
N LEU A 37 -3.03 9.58 3.67
CA LEU A 37 -2.29 8.34 3.39
C LEU A 37 -3.29 7.20 3.22
N SER A 38 -3.55 6.84 1.97
CA SER A 38 -4.29 5.63 1.64
C SER A 38 -3.62 4.44 2.32
N ARG A 39 -4.35 3.75 3.19
CA ARG A 39 -3.85 2.60 3.93
C ARG A 39 -3.89 1.38 3.03
N TYR A 40 -2.74 0.99 2.49
CA TYR A 40 -2.60 -0.21 1.68
C TYR A 40 -2.10 -1.38 2.52
N SER A 41 -2.68 -2.55 2.31
CA SER A 41 -2.23 -3.81 2.89
C SER A 41 -1.96 -4.80 1.76
N LEU A 42 -0.75 -5.37 1.73
CA LEU A 42 -0.41 -6.45 0.81
C LEU A 42 -0.45 -7.78 1.57
N ILE A 43 -1.30 -8.70 1.12
CA ILE A 43 -1.38 -10.05 1.66
C ILE A 43 -0.80 -11.02 0.62
N THR A 44 0.29 -11.68 0.97
CA THR A 44 0.90 -12.73 0.15
C THR A 44 0.85 -14.07 0.88
N SER A 45 0.74 -15.16 0.12
CA SER A 45 0.86 -16.54 0.61
C SER A 45 0.88 -17.50 -0.56
N THR A 46 1.28 -18.75 -0.34
CA THR A 46 1.32 -19.82 -1.36
C THR A 46 -0.07 -20.21 -1.87
N ALA A 47 -0.17 -20.91 -3.00
CA ALA A 47 -1.45 -21.37 -3.53
C ALA A 47 -2.15 -22.33 -2.54
N GLY A 48 -3.49 -22.30 -2.49
CA GLY A 48 -4.28 -23.19 -1.62
C GLY A 48 -4.40 -22.76 -0.15
N THR A 49 -3.78 -21.65 0.27
CA THR A 49 -3.80 -21.19 1.68
C THR A 49 -5.07 -20.45 2.10
N GLY A 50 -6.13 -20.46 1.29
CA GLY A 50 -7.41 -19.85 1.66
C GLY A 50 -7.49 -18.32 1.47
N LYS A 51 -6.66 -17.70 0.62
CA LYS A 51 -6.78 -16.26 0.29
C LYS A 51 -8.19 -15.85 -0.15
N SER A 52 -8.82 -16.64 -1.02
CA SER A 52 -10.20 -16.38 -1.47
C SER A 52 -11.21 -16.46 -0.32
N TYR A 53 -10.98 -17.35 0.64
CA TYR A 53 -11.80 -17.44 1.85
C TYR A 53 -11.61 -16.21 2.75
N MET A 54 -10.39 -15.72 2.90
CA MET A 54 -10.13 -14.48 3.63
C MET A 54 -10.79 -13.26 2.96
N ILE A 55 -10.73 -13.17 1.62
CA ILE A 55 -11.46 -12.15 0.85
C ILE A 55 -12.95 -12.23 1.17
N LYS A 56 -13.54 -13.43 1.16
CA LYS A 56 -14.95 -13.65 1.52
C LYS A 56 -15.28 -13.11 2.92
N ILE A 57 -14.46 -13.40 3.93
CA ILE A 57 -14.69 -12.88 5.30
C ILE A 57 -14.69 -11.34 5.31
N ILE A 58 -13.74 -10.72 4.63
CA ILE A 58 -13.64 -9.26 4.55
C ILE A 58 -14.86 -8.67 3.85
N THR A 59 -15.28 -9.24 2.71
CA THR A 59 -16.42 -8.75 1.94
C THR A 59 -17.73 -8.96 2.67
N ASP A 60 -17.90 -10.09 3.37
CA ASP A 60 -19.08 -10.38 4.18
C ASP A 60 -19.19 -9.33 5.31
N TYR A 61 -18.08 -9.03 5.99
CA TYR A 61 -18.05 -7.98 7.01
C TYR A 61 -18.42 -6.60 6.43
N LEU A 62 -17.82 -6.20 5.31
CA LEU A 62 -18.12 -4.89 4.69
C LEU A 62 -19.58 -4.80 4.25
N THR A 63 -20.11 -5.86 3.65
CA THR A 63 -21.51 -5.95 3.21
C THR A 63 -22.48 -5.86 4.38
N ASN A 64 -22.24 -6.64 5.44
CA ASN A 64 -23.08 -6.66 6.65
C ASN A 64 -23.06 -5.31 7.40
N ASN A 65 -22.01 -4.52 7.22
CA ASN A 65 -21.88 -3.18 7.80
C ASN A 65 -22.23 -2.05 6.81
N HIS A 66 -22.88 -2.39 5.69
CA HIS A 66 -23.32 -1.46 4.65
C HIS A 66 -22.18 -0.52 4.16
N LYS A 67 -20.95 -1.04 4.10
CA LYS A 67 -19.80 -0.31 3.57
C LYS A 67 -19.72 -0.50 2.07
N SER A 68 -19.50 0.59 1.34
CA SER A 68 -19.25 0.53 -0.11
C SER A 68 -17.83 0.08 -0.37
N PHE A 69 -17.64 -0.86 -1.30
CA PHE A 69 -16.33 -1.35 -1.71
C PHE A 69 -16.32 -1.79 -3.18
N LEU A 70 -15.12 -1.81 -3.78
CA LEU A 70 -14.87 -2.34 -5.10
C LEU A 70 -14.03 -3.62 -4.98
N LEU A 71 -14.59 -4.75 -5.39
CA LEU A 71 -13.89 -6.04 -5.42
C LEU A 71 -13.57 -6.42 -6.87
N ILE A 72 -12.28 -6.48 -7.18
CA ILE A 72 -11.79 -6.72 -8.54
C ILE A 72 -10.69 -7.78 -8.60
N ALA A 73 -10.58 -8.43 -9.76
CA ALA A 73 -9.49 -9.35 -10.08
C ALA A 73 -9.05 -9.18 -11.56
N PRO A 74 -7.80 -9.53 -11.91
CA PRO A 74 -7.26 -9.32 -13.24
C PRO A 74 -7.80 -10.25 -14.33
N THR A 75 -8.39 -11.40 -13.97
CA THR A 75 -8.96 -12.35 -14.95
C THR A 75 -10.41 -12.67 -14.64
N GLY A 76 -11.18 -13.08 -15.66
CA GLY A 76 -12.59 -13.48 -15.53
C GLY A 76 -12.81 -14.58 -14.49
N VAL A 77 -12.00 -15.64 -14.58
CA VAL A 77 -12.10 -16.80 -13.66
C VAL A 77 -11.77 -16.38 -12.22
N ALA A 78 -10.73 -15.56 -12.01
CA ALA A 78 -10.38 -15.10 -10.67
C ALA A 78 -11.46 -14.18 -10.08
N ALA A 79 -12.06 -13.32 -10.89
CA ALA A 79 -13.16 -12.46 -10.47
C ALA A 79 -14.40 -13.28 -10.07
N GLN A 80 -14.77 -14.27 -10.89
CA GLN A 80 -15.88 -15.19 -10.56
C GLN A 80 -15.64 -15.95 -9.25
N ASN A 81 -14.42 -16.45 -9.03
CA ASN A 81 -14.07 -17.19 -7.81
C ASN A 81 -14.23 -16.37 -6.51
N ILE A 82 -14.14 -15.04 -6.59
CA ILE A 82 -14.33 -14.14 -5.45
C ILE A 82 -15.65 -13.37 -5.52
N ASN A 83 -16.53 -13.69 -6.48
CA ASN A 83 -17.78 -12.97 -6.75
C ASN A 83 -17.58 -11.45 -6.99
N GLY A 84 -16.46 -11.09 -7.62
CA GLY A 84 -16.07 -9.72 -7.97
C GLY A 84 -16.19 -9.42 -9.46
N LYS A 85 -15.58 -8.32 -9.89
CA LYS A 85 -15.52 -7.91 -11.31
C LYS A 85 -14.13 -8.02 -11.88
N THR A 86 -14.03 -8.29 -13.19
CA THR A 86 -12.74 -8.21 -13.88
C THR A 86 -12.35 -6.75 -14.08
N ILE A 87 -11.09 -6.40 -13.83
CA ILE A 87 -10.54 -5.11 -14.25
C ILE A 87 -10.08 -5.20 -15.70
N THR A 88 -10.54 -4.26 -16.52
CA THR A 88 -10.12 -4.11 -17.92
C THR A 88 -9.44 -2.75 -18.03
N PHE A 89 -8.21 -2.73 -18.57
CA PHE A 89 -7.44 -1.52 -18.86
C PHE A 89 -7.47 -1.22 -20.35
#